data_AF-A0A359GXD0-F1
#
_entry.id   AF-A0A359GXD0-F1
#
_cell.length_a   1.000
_cell.length_b   1.000
_cell.length_c   1.000
_cell.angle_alpha   90.00
_cell.angle_beta   90.00
_cell.angle_gamma   90.00
#
_symmetry.space_group_name_H-M   'P 1'
#
loop_
_entity.id
_entity.type
_entity.pdbx_description
1 polymer ?
#
loop_
_entity_poly.entity_id
_entity_poly.type
_entity_poly.pdbx_seq_one_letter_code
_entity_poly.pdbx_strand_id
1 'polypeptide(L)' 'PYFKITLHEIANKEPLAIIDIGAQIDLAQAAKLAQMDYAKFRALNPGYLQWATHPDSPQTLAVPKDKA' A
#
# COMPACT_ATOMS: atom_id res chain seq x y z
N PRO A 1 37.43 7.83 14.62
CA PRO A 1 36.82 8.71 13.59
C PRO A 1 35.29 8.54 13.59
N TYR A 2 34.56 9.50 14.15
CA TYR A 2 33.10 9.51 14.17
C TYR A 2 32.59 10.06 12.84
N PHE A 3 31.66 9.35 12.20
CA PHE A 3 31.03 9.82 10.96
C PHE A 3 30.19 11.07 11.28
N LYS A 4 30.47 12.19 10.61
CA LYS A 4 29.66 13.43 10.66
C LYS A 4 28.42 13.28 9.78
N ILE A 5 27.55 12.31 10.10
CA ILE A 5 26.29 12.10 9.39
C ILE A 5 25.16 12.47 10.34
N THR A 6 24.35 13.45 9.95
CA THR A 6 23.11 13.78 10.64
C THR A 6 22.00 12.95 10.00
N LEU A 7 21.39 12.06 10.77
CA LEU A 7 20.23 11.29 10.34
C LEU A 7 18.96 12.13 10.53
N HIS A 8 18.06 12.11 9.55
CA HIS A 8 16.73 12.68 9.73
C HIS A 8 15.92 11.79 10.66
N GLU A 9 15.24 12.39 11.62
CA GLU A 9 14.31 11.67 12.49
C GLU A 9 13.09 11.24 11.68
N ILE A 10 12.72 9.97 11.85
CA ILE A 10 11.49 9.39 11.26
C ILE A 10 10.54 9.14 12.42
N ALA A 11 9.33 9.71 12.34
CA ALA A 11 8.31 9.51 13.37
C ALA A 11 7.94 8.02 13.48
N ASN A 12 7.89 7.49 14.71
CA ASN A 12 7.42 6.14 14.98
C ASN A 12 5.89 6.06 14.91
N LYS A 13 5.35 6.16 13.69
CA LYS A 13 3.92 6.07 13.39
C LYS A 13 3.72 5.21 12.15
N GLU A 14 2.70 4.37 12.16
CA GLU A 14 2.31 3.58 10.99
C GLU A 14 1.80 4.50 9.87
N PRO A 15 2.47 4.54 8.70
CA PRO A 15 2.05 5.37 7.58
C PRO A 15 0.99 4.69 6.70
N LEU A 16 0.85 3.36 6.82
CA LEU A 16 -0.05 2.54 6.02
C LEU A 16 -1.12 1.89 6.89
N ALA A 17 -2.27 1.63 6.30
CA ALA A 17 -3.31 0.76 6.82
C ALA A 17 -3.47 -0.45 5.88
N ILE A 18 -3.82 -1.60 6.46
CA ILE A 18 -4.21 -2.80 5.72
C ILE A 18 -5.73 -2.92 5.80
N ILE A 19 -6.40 -2.89 4.66
CA ILE A 19 -7.86 -3.01 4.57
C ILE A 19 -8.21 -4.37 3.98
N ASP A 20 -9.14 -5.08 4.61
CA ASP A 20 -9.83 -6.22 4.00
C ASP A 20 -10.98 -5.72 3.13
N ILE A 21 -10.97 -6.08 1.84
CA ILE A 21 -12.00 -5.67 0.87
C ILE A 21 -13.08 -6.73 0.67
N GLY A 22 -12.95 -7.92 1.28
CA GLY A 22 -13.95 -8.99 1.33
C GLY A 22 -14.33 -9.63 -0.01
N ALA A 23 -13.77 -9.16 -1.13
CA ALA A 23 -13.94 -9.75 -2.45
C ALA A 23 -12.74 -9.42 -3.36
N GLN A 24 -12.67 -10.10 -4.50
CA GLN A 24 -11.70 -9.78 -5.53
C GLN A 24 -11.93 -8.38 -6.11
N ILE A 25 -10.85 -7.63 -6.36
CA ILE A 25 -10.91 -6.36 -7.08
C ILE A 25 -9.72 -6.21 -8.02
N ASP A 26 -9.94 -5.57 -9.17
CA ASP A 26 -8.87 -5.07 -10.04
C ASP A 26 -8.07 -3.97 -9.33
N LEU A 27 -6.74 -4.02 -9.43
CA LEU A 27 -5.84 -3.08 -8.77
C LEU A 27 -5.96 -1.66 -9.34
N ALA A 28 -6.30 -1.50 -10.62
CA ALA A 28 -6.51 -0.17 -11.19
C ALA A 28 -7.83 0.45 -10.70
N GLN A 29 -8.87 -0.36 -10.51
CA GLN A 29 -10.11 0.05 -9.86
C GLN A 29 -9.87 0.41 -8.39
N ALA A 30 -9.13 -0.41 -7.64
CA ALA A 30 -8.76 -0.12 -6.26
C ALA A 30 -7.97 1.20 -6.13
N ALA A 31 -6.99 1.42 -7.02
CA ALA A 31 -6.23 2.67 -7.07
C ALA A 31 -7.12 3.90 -7.32
N LYS A 32 -8.11 3.79 -8.22
CA LYS A 32 -9.08 4.86 -8.46
C LYS A 32 -9.94 5.16 -7.22
N LEU A 33 -10.42 4.13 -6.52
CA LEU A 33 -11.19 4.30 -5.28
C LEU A 33 -10.36 4.96 -4.18
N ALA A 34 -9.09 4.57 -4.04
CA ALA A 34 -8.14 5.18 -3.13
C ALA A 34 -7.67 6.59 -3.57
N GLN A 35 -8.08 7.06 -4.76
CA GLN A 35 -7.62 8.31 -5.38
C GLN A 35 -6.08 8.39 -5.47
N MET A 36 -5.47 7.29 -5.90
CA MET A 36 -4.02 7.14 -6.03
C MET A 36 -3.63 6.88 -7.48
N ASP A 37 -2.42 7.29 -7.83
CA ASP A 37 -1.77 6.81 -9.04
C ASP A 37 -1.60 5.28 -8.98
N TYR A 38 -1.88 4.62 -10.10
CA TYR A 38 -1.84 3.16 -10.19
C TYR A 38 -0.44 2.59 -9.90
N ALA A 39 0.63 3.20 -10.41
CA ALA A 39 1.98 2.70 -10.19
C ALA A 39 2.37 2.81 -8.71
N LYS A 40 2.03 3.92 -8.05
CA LYS A 40 2.23 4.08 -6.60
C LYS A 40 1.41 3.09 -5.79
N PHE A 41 0.13 2.92 -6.11
CA PHE A 41 -0.76 1.97 -5.43
C PHE A 41 -0.23 0.54 -5.55
N ARG A 42 0.20 0.13 -6.76
CA ARG A 42 0.80 -1.18 -7.02
C ARG A 42 2.13 -1.37 -6.28
N ALA A 43 2.94 -0.31 -6.17
CA ALA A 43 4.20 -0.37 -5.41
C ALA A 43 3.98 -0.62 -3.90
N LEU A 44 2.86 -0.16 -3.34
CA LEU A 44 2.46 -0.49 -1.96
C LEU A 44 1.91 -1.91 -1.82
N ASN A 45 1.46 -2.53 -2.91
CA ASN A 45 0.82 -3.84 -2.95
C ASN A 45 1.61 -4.87 -3.79
N PRO A 46 2.93 -5.07 -3.54
CA PRO A 46 3.79 -5.89 -4.39
C PRO A 46 3.47 -7.39 -4.35
N GLY A 47 2.68 -7.85 -3.37
CA GLY A 47 2.25 -9.24 -3.26
C GLY A 47 1.28 -9.69 -4.36
N TYR A 48 0.67 -8.75 -5.07
CA TYR A 48 -0.21 -9.06 -6.20
C TYR A 48 0.57 -9.03 -7.52
N LEU A 49 0.85 -10.22 -8.04
CA LEU A 49 1.62 -10.41 -9.29
C LEU A 49 0.77 -10.19 -10.56
N GLN A 50 -0.54 -10.19 -10.42
CA GLN A 50 -1.50 -9.98 -11.51
C GLN A 50 -2.12 -8.57 -11.44
N TRP A 51 -3.21 -8.36 -12.18
CA TRP A 51 -3.96 -7.12 -12.21
C TRP A 51 -5.07 -7.04 -11.16
N ALA A 52 -5.25 -8.06 -10.31
CA ALA A 52 -6.29 -8.13 -9.29
C ALA A 52 -5.79 -8.80 -8.00
N THR A 53 -6.56 -8.63 -6.91
CA THR A 53 -6.40 -9.43 -5.69
C THR A 53 -6.75 -10.90 -5.95
N HIS A 54 -6.41 -11.80 -5.02
CA HIS A 54 -6.74 -13.23 -5.19
C HIS A 54 -8.27 -13.44 -5.07
N PRO A 55 -8.88 -14.33 -5.88
CA PRO A 55 -10.32 -14.60 -5.78
C PRO A 55 -10.76 -15.12 -4.41
N ASP A 56 -9.90 -15.87 -3.72
CA ASP A 56 -10.18 -16.42 -2.39
C ASP A 56 -9.48 -15.64 -1.25
N SER A 57 -8.15 -15.62 -1.21
CA SER A 57 -7.36 -14.94 -0.18
C SER A 57 -5.89 -14.83 -0.61
N PRO A 58 -5.13 -13.77 -0.24
CA PRO A 58 -5.57 -12.62 0.55
C PRO A 58 -6.28 -11.55 -0.31
N GLN A 59 -7.34 -10.98 0.27
CA GLN A 59 -8.10 -9.86 -0.27
C GLN A 59 -7.84 -8.61 0.57
N THR A 60 -6.56 -8.29 0.78
CA THR A 60 -6.13 -7.19 1.63
C THR A 60 -5.28 -6.19 0.86
N LEU A 61 -5.59 -4.90 0.96
CA LEU A 61 -4.84 -3.84 0.30
C LEU A 61 -4.14 -2.95 1.32
N ALA A 62 -2.87 -2.65 1.06
CA ALA A 62 -2.11 -1.63 1.76
C ALA A 62 -2.36 -0.25 1.12
N VAL A 63 -2.78 0.71 1.93
CA VAL A 63 -3.02 2.10 1.51
C VAL A 63 -2.43 3.07 2.53
N PRO A 64 -2.15 4.33 2.17
CA PRO A 64 -1.85 5.39 3.14
C PRO A 64 -2.95 5.48 4.20
N LYS A 65 -2.57 5.72 5.46
CA LYS A 65 -3.51 5.72 6.60
C LYS A 65 -4.63 6.77 6.48
N ASP A 66 -4.42 7.84 5.74
CA ASP A 66 -5.39 8.89 5.41
C ASP A 66 -6.32 8.54 4.24
N LYS A 67 -6.09 7.40 3.58
CA LYS A 67 -6.88 6.84 2.48
C LYS A 67 -7.58 5.53 2.87
N ALA A 68 -7.50 5.17 4.16
CA ALA A 68 -8.05 3.94 4.71
C ALA A 68 -9.58 3.97 4.85
#